data_AF-A0A2V9RLR6-F1
#
_entry.id   AF-A0A2V9RLR6-F1
#
_cell.length_a   1.000
_cell.length_b   1.000
_cell.length_c   1.000
_cell.angle_alpha   90.00
_cell.angle_beta   90.00
_cell.angle_gamma   90.00
#
_symmetry.space_group_name_H-M   'P 1'
#
loop_
_entity.id
_entity.type
_entity.pdbx_description
1 polymer ?
#
loop_
_entity_poly.entity_id
_entity_poly.type
_entity_poly.pdbx_seq_one_letter_code
_entity_poly.pdbx_strand_id
1 'polypeptide(L)'
;ERHLHLPQPTISKHLRVLREAGFVESIVDAQRRLYRLKPEPLQEIDAWLAQFRRFWSAHVDALERHLDRMDRDQSTPTKQKTRRKRTRHQPRT
;
A
#
# COMPACT_ATOMS: atom_id res chain seq x y z
N GLU A 1 8.48 22.48 -22.54
CA GLU A 1 7.63 23.37 -21.69
C GLU A 1 6.12 23.13 -21.80
N ARG A 2 5.61 22.46 -22.85
CA ARG A 2 4.15 22.19 -23.05
C ARG A 2 3.53 21.03 -22.24
N HIS A 3 4.25 20.37 -21.34
CA HIS A 3 3.76 19.14 -20.70
C HIS A 3 2.99 19.36 -19.40
N LEU A 4 3.08 20.54 -18.80
CA LEU A 4 2.31 20.90 -17.61
C LEU A 4 1.26 21.91 -18.06
N HIS A 5 -0.01 21.52 -18.05
CA HIS A 5 -1.15 22.42 -18.34
C HIS A 5 -1.38 23.41 -17.18
N LEU A 6 -0.32 24.08 -16.73
CA LEU A 6 -0.30 25.00 -15.59
C LEU A 6 0.25 26.36 -16.04
N PRO A 7 -0.27 27.47 -15.51
CA PRO A 7 0.27 28.80 -15.79
C PRO A 7 1.74 28.91 -15.38
N GLN A 8 2.56 29.57 -16.20
CA GLN A 8 3.99 29.81 -15.91
C GLN A 8 4.27 30.42 -14.52
N PRO A 9 3.49 31.39 -14.01
CA PRO A 9 3.68 31.92 -12.65
C PRO A 9 3.55 30.83 -11.57
N THR A 10 2.62 29.90 -11.76
CA THR A 10 2.38 28.76 -10.87
C THR A 10 3.57 27.81 -10.90
N ILE A 11 4.07 27.49 -12.09
CA ILE A 11 5.26 26.63 -12.27
C ILE A 11 6.48 27.26 -11.57
N SER A 12 6.75 28.54 -11.80
CA SER A 12 7.86 29.27 -11.15
C SER A 12 7.74 29.26 -9.62
N LYS A 13 6.51 29.40 -9.08
CA LYS A 13 6.27 29.31 -7.64
C LYS A 13 6.58 27.91 -7.10
N HIS A 14 6.11 26.85 -7.77
CA HIS A 14 6.42 25.48 -7.37
C HIS A 14 7.92 25.18 -7.43
N LEU A 15 8.60 25.57 -8.50
CA LEU A 15 10.05 25.39 -8.64
C LEU A 15 10.84 26.15 -7.57
N ARG A 16 10.37 27.32 -7.16
CA ARG A 16 10.96 28.07 -6.04
C ARG A 16 10.82 27.30 -4.73
N VAL A 17 9.62 26.82 -4.40
CA VAL A 17 9.37 26.05 -3.17
C VAL A 17 10.18 24.76 -3.16
N LEU A 18 10.21 24.02 -4.27
CA LEU A 18 10.99 22.79 -4.38
C LEU A 18 12.49 23.04 -4.20
N ARG A 19 13.00 24.18 -4.70
CA ARG A 19 14.40 24.57 -4.53
C ARG A 19 14.70 24.91 -3.07
N GLU A 20 13.83 25.69 -2.43
CA GLU A 20 13.96 26.08 -1.03
C GLU A 20 13.90 24.85 -0.10
N ALA A 21 13.08 23.86 -0.45
CA ALA A 21 13.01 22.57 0.24
C ALA A 21 14.12 21.57 -0.16
N GLY A 22 15.05 21.96 -1.04
CA GLY A 22 16.21 21.13 -1.42
C GLY A 22 15.96 20.05 -2.47
N PHE A 23 14.72 19.87 -2.95
CA PHE A 23 14.34 18.84 -3.93
C PHE A 23 14.84 19.12 -5.35
N VAL A 24 15.11 20.39 -5.68
CA VAL A 24 15.66 20.76 -6.99
C VAL A 24 16.83 21.72 -6.84
N GLU A 25 17.81 21.59 -7.70
CA GLU A 25 18.87 22.58 -7.88
C GLU A 25 18.59 23.46 -9.09
N SER A 26 19.13 24.68 -9.06
CA SER A 26 18.96 25.65 -10.14
C SER A 26 20.32 26.11 -10.67
N ILE A 27 20.52 25.92 -11.97
CA ILE A 27 21.73 26.35 -12.69
C ILE A 27 21.32 27.49 -13.62
N VAL A 28 22.11 28.56 -13.64
CA VAL A 28 21.92 29.66 -14.61
C VAL A 28 22.76 29.32 -15.84
N ASP A 29 22.09 29.15 -16.98
CA ASP A 29 22.71 28.88 -18.27
C ASP A 29 22.37 30.05 -19.22
N ALA A 30 23.32 30.97 -19.35
CA ALA A 30 23.16 32.25 -20.04
C ALA A 30 21.88 32.99 -19.60
N GLN A 31 20.89 33.11 -20.49
CA GLN A 31 19.61 33.79 -20.20
C GLN A 31 18.54 32.86 -19.61
N ARG A 32 18.83 31.56 -19.45
CA ARG A 32 17.88 30.54 -19.01
C ARG A 32 18.23 30.04 -17.61
N ARG A 33 17.20 29.66 -16.87
CA ARG A 33 17.36 29.00 -15.57
C ARG A 33 16.94 27.53 -15.72
N LEU A 34 17.90 26.64 -15.62
CA LEU A 34 17.69 25.20 -15.66
C LEU A 34 17.45 24.68 -14.25
N TYR A 35 16.52 23.74 -14.11
CA TYR A 35 16.21 23.08 -12.84
C TYR A 35 16.43 21.58 -12.97
N ARG A 36 17.17 20.99 -12.03
CA ARG A 36 17.41 19.54 -11.97
C ARG A 36 16.88 18.98 -10.66
N LEU A 37 16.19 17.85 -10.72
CA LEU A 37 15.73 17.13 -9.54
C LEU A 37 16.91 16.51 -8.79
N LYS A 38 16.91 16.66 -7.47
CA LYS A 38 17.87 16.06 -6.57
C LYS A 38 17.27 14.79 -5.96
N PRO A 39 17.88 13.60 -6.17
CA PRO A 39 17.36 12.36 -5.61
C PRO A 39 17.59 12.23 -4.10
N GLU A 40 18.54 12.96 -3.52
CA GLU A 40 18.97 12.77 -2.13
C GLU A 40 17.85 13.05 -1.11
N PRO A 41 17.08 14.16 -1.18
CA PRO A 41 15.98 14.40 -0.25
C PRO A 41 14.84 13.37 -0.38
N LEU A 42 14.65 12.78 -1.56
CA LEU A 42 13.66 11.73 -1.77
C LEU A 42 14.10 10.42 -1.11
N GLN A 43 15.39 10.11 -1.12
CA GLN A 43 15.95 8.93 -0.44
C GLN A 43 15.81 9.06 1.07
N GLU A 44 15.98 10.26 1.63
CA GLU A 44 15.77 10.51 3.05
C GLU A 44 14.31 10.25 3.47
N ILE A 45 13.36 10.72 2.66
CA ILE A 45 11.93 10.41 2.87
C ILE A 45 11.67 8.91 2.77
N ASP A 46 12.24 8.23 1.77
CA ASP A 46 12.03 6.79 1.61
C ASP A 46 12.60 6.00 2.79
N ALA A 47 13.79 6.37 3.28
CA ALA A 47 14.39 5.78 4.48
C ALA A 47 13.52 6.00 5.73
N TRP A 48 12.96 7.20 5.90
CA TRP A 48 12.02 7.48 6.98
C TRP A 48 10.73 6.65 6.83
N LEU A 49 10.15 6.59 5.63
CA LEU A 49 8.95 5.81 5.33
C LEU A 49 9.16 4.31 5.51
N ALA A 50 10.36 3.78 5.28
CA ALA A 50 10.67 2.37 5.46
C ALA A 50 10.35 1.89 6.89
N GLN A 51 10.60 2.74 7.90
CA GLN A 51 10.27 2.43 9.29
C GLN A 51 8.74 2.33 9.51
N PHE A 52 7.97 3.21 8.88
CA PHE A 52 6.49 3.17 8.94
C PHE A 52 5.92 1.97 8.19
N ARG A 53 6.48 1.64 7.02
CA ARG A 53 6.08 0.46 6.24
C ARG A 53 6.21 -0.82 7.04
N ARG A 54 7.32 -0.98 7.79
CA ARG A 54 7.53 -2.13 8.68
C ARG A 54 6.46 -2.23 9.75
N PHE A 55 6.10 -1.12 10.39
CA PHE A 55 5.06 -1.10 11.40
C PHE A 55 3.67 -1.41 10.83
N TRP A 56 3.32 -0.78 9.70
CA TRP A 56 2.00 -0.92 9.09
C TRP A 56 1.76 -2.31 8.49
N SER A 57 2.80 -2.93 7.91
CA SER A 57 2.71 -4.28 7.33
C SER A 57 2.14 -5.28 8.33
N ALA A 58 2.68 -5.33 9.56
CA ALA A 58 2.21 -6.27 10.58
C ALA A 58 0.71 -6.10 10.93
N HIS A 59 0.20 -4.87 10.89
CA HIS A 59 -1.21 -4.58 11.16
C HIS A 59 -2.10 -5.02 10.01
N VAL A 60 -1.67 -4.77 8.76
CA VAL A 60 -2.39 -5.22 7.56
C VAL A 60 -2.39 -6.74 7.48
N ASP A 61 -1.25 -7.39 7.74
CA ASP A 61 -1.15 -8.85 7.76
C ASP A 61 -2.04 -9.46 8.85
N ALA A 62 -2.15 -8.80 10.02
CA ALA A 62 -3.03 -9.25 11.10
C ALA A 62 -4.50 -9.13 10.72
N LEU A 63 -4.87 -8.06 10.01
CA LEU A 63 -6.21 -7.87 9.48
C LEU A 63 -6.54 -8.92 8.43
N GLU A 64 -5.65 -9.18 7.47
CA GLU A 64 -5.79 -10.24 6.46
C GLU A 64 -6.06 -11.59 7.12
N ARG A 65 -5.21 -11.99 8.09
CA ARG A 65 -5.43 -13.24 8.86
C ARG A 65 -6.76 -13.28 9.60
N HIS A 66 -7.27 -12.14 10.06
CA HIS A 66 -8.57 -12.09 10.74
C HIS A 66 -9.72 -12.28 9.75
N LEU A 67 -9.67 -11.60 8.60
CA LEU A 67 -10.66 -11.73 7.54
C LEU A 67 -10.70 -13.16 6.99
N ASP A 68 -9.54 -13.79 6.76
CA ASP A 68 -9.44 -15.19 6.33
C ASP A 68 -10.09 -16.17 7.33
N ARG A 69 -9.94 -15.92 8.63
CA ARG A 69 -10.60 -16.74 9.66
C ARG A 69 -12.12 -16.58 9.59
N MET A 70 -12.60 -15.35 9.44
CA MET A 70 -14.04 -15.07 9.34
C MET A 70 -14.66 -15.71 8.09
N ASP A 71 -13.98 -15.69 6.95
CA ASP A 71 -14.46 -16.32 5.71
C ASP A 71 -14.52 -17.85 5.84
N ARG A 72 -13.50 -18.47 6.47
CA ARG A 72 -13.45 -19.91 6.73
C ARG A 72 -14.53 -20.40 7.70
N ASP A 73 -14.78 -19.63 8.77
CA ASP A 73 -15.81 -19.99 9.75
C ASP A 73 -17.22 -19.92 9.12
N GLN A 74 -17.45 -18.98 8.20
CA GLN A 74 -18.73 -18.86 7.48
C GLN A 74 -18.92 -19.89 6.36
N SER A 75 -17.84 -20.52 5.88
CA SER A 75 -17.90 -21.47 4.77
C SER A 75 -17.95 -22.94 5.20
N THR A 76 -18.09 -23.26 6.50
CA THR A 76 -18.36 -24.64 6.94
C THR A 76 -19.81 -25.04 6.60
N PRO A 77 -20.05 -25.97 5.66
CA PRO A 77 -21.38 -26.50 5.43
C PRO A 77 -21.63 -27.59 6.46
N THR A 78 -22.69 -27.42 7.23
CA THR A 78 -23.38 -28.47 8.00
C THR A 78 -23.54 -29.74 7.18
N LYS A 79 -22.56 -30.65 7.23
CA LYS A 79 -22.68 -32.01 6.69
C LYS A 79 -21.90 -32.98 7.56
N GLN A 80 -22.53 -33.47 8.62
CA GLN A 80 -22.14 -34.74 9.21
C GLN A 80 -23.33 -35.64 9.52
N LYS A 81 -23.62 -36.49 8.52
CA LYS A 81 -23.90 -37.93 8.62
C LYS A 81 -25.15 -38.36 9.40
N THR A 82 -26.25 -38.38 8.65
CA THR A 82 -27.10 -39.56 8.45
C THR A 82 -26.24 -40.78 8.08
N ARG A 83 -25.66 -41.47 9.07
CA ARG A 83 -25.10 -42.82 8.88
C ARG A 83 -24.98 -43.57 10.22
N ARG A 84 -26.11 -43.94 10.81
CA ARG A 84 -26.19 -45.18 11.59
C ARG A 84 -27.20 -46.12 10.95
N LYS A 85 -26.60 -46.96 10.09
CA LYS A 85 -27.18 -48.06 9.34
C LYS A 85 -27.95 -49.00 10.26
N ARG A 86 -29.16 -49.31 9.82
CA ARG A 86 -29.96 -50.50 10.16
C ARG A 86 -29.11 -51.77 10.12
N THR A 87 -29.01 -52.45 11.27
CA THR A 87 -28.80 -53.91 11.46
C THR A 87 -28.85 -54.12 12.98
N ARG A 88 -29.68 -54.95 13.60
CA ARG A 88 -30.21 -56.27 13.22
C ARG A 88 -31.46 -56.57 14.08
N HIS A 89 -32.56 -56.96 13.45
CA HIS A 89 -33.72 -57.54 14.11
C HIS A 89 -33.34 -58.91 14.72
N GLN A 90 -33.65 -59.06 16.03
CA GLN A 90 -34.32 -60.20 16.73
C GLN A 90 -33.71 -61.62 16.71
N PRO A 91 -34.26 -62.61 17.48
CA PRO A 91 -34.81 -62.62 18.86
C PRO A 91 -34.41 -63.89 19.68
N ARG A 92 -35.04 -64.07 20.87
CA ARG A 92 -35.21 -65.29 21.70
C ARG A 92 -34.01 -65.66 22.59
N THR A 93 -34.18 -66.11 23.84
CA THR A 93 -35.29 -66.78 24.55
C THR A 93 -35.88 -65.99 25.70
#